data_AF-A0A519L107-F1
#
_entry.id   AF-A0A519L107-F1
#
_cell.length_a   1.000
_cell.length_b   1.000
_cell.length_c   1.000
_cell.angle_alpha   90.00
_cell.angle_beta   90.00
_cell.angle_gamma   90.00
#
_symmetry.space_group_name_H-M   'P 1'
#
loop_
_entity.id
_entity.type
_entity.pdbx_description
1 polymer ?
#
loop_
_entity_poly.entity_id
_entity_poly.type
_entity_poly.pdbx_seq_one_letter_code
_entity_poly.pdbx_strand_id
1 'polypeptide(L)'
;MIALFIALGRSFLRDRAGLVMTFLLPPLVFLLFAAIFGASARGDVELRVALYDGATEARGAALARGLGEAFGEGLIEVASLSELETVVLDGRADAGVALRSGERAAPSVEVLTTAGREVAAAAVAGQIGAVVEGETGRGRGDRVARRTVGRAGDVQVVYYAGAVSIMFVFFAAMHGAMTGLDERRSGLQARLSLLAGGLAPLVAGRLLWLTTVGVVQSAVVFAVALPRLPELAPWQGVAWLATAGLAAFAAAGVGLAVISACRTREQAQPLSTFLV
;
A
#
# COMPACT_ATOMS: atom_id res chain seq x y z
N MET A 1 -30.98 -16.82 9.26
CA MET A 1 -29.59 -16.36 8.98
C MET A 1 -29.04 -16.96 7.69
N ILE A 2 -28.78 -18.28 7.63
CA ILE A 2 -28.16 -18.95 6.46
C ILE A 2 -28.98 -18.76 5.17
N ALA A 3 -30.30 -18.93 5.22
CA ALA A 3 -31.15 -18.77 4.04
C ALA A 3 -31.07 -17.36 3.43
N LEU A 4 -31.01 -16.33 4.27
CA LEU A 4 -30.86 -14.94 3.82
C LEU A 4 -29.49 -14.70 3.21
N PHE A 5 -28.42 -15.21 3.83
CA PHE A 5 -27.07 -15.15 3.28
C PHE A 5 -27.02 -15.74 1.86
N ILE A 6 -27.60 -16.93 1.67
CA ILE A 6 -27.66 -17.60 0.36
C ILE A 6 -28.50 -16.78 -0.63
N ALA A 7 -29.64 -16.25 -0.20
CA ALA A 7 -30.51 -15.43 -1.06
C ALA A 7 -29.80 -14.16 -1.55
N LEU A 8 -29.12 -13.44 -0.64
CA LEU A 8 -28.30 -12.28 -0.99
C LEU A 8 -27.19 -12.65 -1.96
N GLY A 9 -26.51 -13.79 -1.72
CA GLY A 9 -25.47 -14.26 -2.63
C GLY A 9 -25.98 -14.60 -4.02
N ARG A 10 -27.14 -15.27 -4.14
CA ARG A 10 -27.74 -15.55 -5.45
C ARG A 10 -28.19 -14.28 -6.16
N SER A 11 -28.71 -13.30 -5.43
CA SER A 11 -29.09 -12.00 -5.99
C SER A 11 -27.86 -11.28 -6.55
N PHE A 12 -26.78 -11.22 -5.75
CA PHE A 12 -25.52 -10.58 -6.14
C PHE A 12 -24.85 -11.26 -7.34
N LEU A 13 -24.84 -12.59 -7.40
CA LEU A 13 -24.30 -13.33 -8.55
C LEU A 13 -25.08 -13.10 -9.86
N ARG A 14 -26.33 -12.66 -9.78
CA ARG A 14 -27.15 -12.31 -10.95
C ARG A 14 -26.94 -10.86 -11.39
N ASP A 15 -26.55 -9.98 -10.46
CA ASP A 15 -26.25 -8.59 -10.75
C ASP A 15 -24.84 -8.45 -11.33
N ARG A 16 -24.74 -8.56 -12.66
CA ARG A 16 -23.46 -8.43 -13.39
C ARG A 16 -22.79 -7.08 -13.17
N ALA A 17 -23.58 -6.00 -13.08
CA ALA A 17 -23.05 -4.68 -12.84
C ALA A 17 -22.46 -4.59 -11.43
N GLY A 18 -23.18 -5.11 -10.43
CA GLY A 18 -22.69 -5.25 -9.06
C GLY A 18 -21.38 -6.04 -8.98
N LEU A 19 -21.29 -7.19 -9.65
CA LEU A 19 -20.06 -7.99 -9.68
C LEU A 19 -18.87 -7.22 -10.27
N VAL A 20 -19.07 -6.51 -11.37
CA VAL A 20 -18.02 -5.69 -12.00
C VAL A 20 -17.59 -4.56 -11.07
N MET A 21 -18.53 -3.83 -10.48
CA MET A 21 -18.23 -2.71 -9.59
C MET A 21 -17.54 -3.16 -8.29
N THR A 22 -17.90 -4.33 -7.76
CA THR A 22 -17.30 -4.85 -6.52
C THR A 22 -15.97 -5.55 -6.75
N PHE A 23 -15.78 -6.28 -7.87
CA PHE A 23 -14.57 -7.11 -8.04
C PHE A 23 -13.63 -6.66 -9.15
N LEU A 24 -14.08 -5.91 -10.16
CA LEU A 24 -13.21 -5.45 -11.25
C LEU A 24 -12.71 -4.02 -11.02
N LEU A 25 -13.57 -3.12 -10.55
CA LEU A 25 -13.21 -1.72 -10.33
C LEU A 25 -12.08 -1.55 -9.29
N PRO A 26 -12.09 -2.22 -8.10
CA PRO A 26 -11.04 -2.00 -7.11
C PRO A 26 -9.64 -2.39 -7.59
N PRO A 27 -9.41 -3.58 -8.20
CA PRO A 27 -8.10 -3.92 -8.74
C PRO A 27 -7.64 -2.97 -9.85
N LEU A 28 -8.55 -2.48 -10.70
CA LEU A 28 -8.19 -1.49 -11.72
C LEU A 28 -7.73 -0.17 -11.11
N VAL A 29 -8.41 0.32 -10.08
CA VAL A 29 -8.01 1.52 -9.34
C VAL A 29 -6.68 1.32 -8.62
N PHE A 30 -6.46 0.13 -8.02
CA PHE A 30 -5.17 -0.24 -7.45
C PHE A 30 -4.06 -0.19 -8.50
N LEU A 31 -4.26 -0.79 -9.68
CA LEU A 31 -3.28 -0.76 -10.77
C LEU A 31 -3.00 0.66 -11.25
N LEU A 32 -4.03 1.51 -11.32
CA LEU A 32 -3.89 2.93 -11.68
C LEU A 32 -3.00 3.66 -10.66
N PHE A 33 -3.27 3.51 -9.36
CA PHE A 33 -2.46 4.16 -8.32
C PHE A 33 -1.03 3.62 -8.31
N ALA A 34 -0.85 2.31 -8.43
CA ALA A 34 0.47 1.70 -8.53
C ALA A 34 1.24 2.23 -9.76
N ALA A 35 0.57 2.41 -10.91
CA ALA A 35 1.19 2.94 -12.12
C ALA A 35 1.53 4.44 -12.03
N ILE A 36 0.59 5.27 -11.53
CA ILE A 36 0.78 6.72 -11.42
C ILE A 36 1.87 7.03 -10.42
N PHE A 37 1.79 6.46 -9.22
CA PHE A 37 2.71 6.80 -8.14
C PHE A 37 4.01 6.00 -8.18
N GLY A 38 4.07 4.88 -8.91
CA GLY A 38 5.31 4.17 -9.20
C GLY A 38 6.17 4.86 -10.28
N ALA A 39 5.58 5.69 -11.16
CA ALA A 39 6.29 6.32 -12.28
C ALA A 39 6.72 7.79 -12.04
N SER A 40 6.18 8.47 -11.03
CA SER A 40 6.23 9.94 -10.90
C SER A 40 7.45 10.49 -10.13
N ALA A 41 8.64 10.10 -10.57
CA ALA A 41 9.89 10.24 -9.81
C ALA A 41 10.89 11.25 -10.38
N ARG A 42 10.43 12.39 -10.90
CA ARG A 42 11.29 13.37 -11.58
C ARG A 42 11.02 14.78 -11.04
N GLY A 43 11.52 15.07 -9.85
CA GLY A 43 11.45 16.40 -9.22
C GLY A 43 12.33 16.47 -7.97
N ASP A 44 12.78 17.69 -7.62
CA ASP A 44 13.60 18.00 -6.44
C ASP A 44 12.93 17.49 -5.16
N VAL A 45 13.45 16.39 -4.62
CA VAL A 45 13.12 15.90 -3.28
C VAL A 45 14.29 16.31 -2.39
N GLU A 46 14.00 16.90 -1.24
CA GLU A 46 14.99 17.12 -0.18
C GLU A 46 15.33 15.75 0.41
N LEU A 47 16.44 15.17 -0.05
CA LEU A 47 16.82 13.78 0.24
C LEU A 47 17.73 13.75 1.47
N ARG A 48 17.35 12.97 2.48
CA ARG A 48 18.24 12.62 3.59
C ARG A 48 19.09 11.43 3.19
N VAL A 49 20.41 11.57 3.24
CA VAL A 49 21.33 10.54 2.77
C VAL A 49 22.26 10.14 3.90
N ALA A 50 22.32 8.85 4.21
CA ALA A 50 23.30 8.34 5.17
C ALA A 50 24.61 8.00 4.45
N LEU A 51 25.77 8.39 5.00
CA LEU A 51 27.08 8.15 4.41
C LEU A 51 27.93 7.29 5.34
N TYR A 52 28.38 6.15 4.82
CA TYR A 52 29.47 5.38 5.40
C TYR A 52 30.75 5.67 4.63
N ASP A 53 31.71 6.33 5.28
CA ASP A 53 33.04 6.55 4.74
C ASP A 53 34.01 5.43 5.17
N GLY A 54 34.10 4.40 4.33
CA GLY A 54 35.09 3.33 4.47
C GLY A 54 36.26 3.47 3.49
N ALA A 55 36.38 4.58 2.76
CA ALA A 55 37.43 4.79 1.78
C ALA A 55 38.61 5.51 2.42
N THR A 56 39.77 4.84 2.51
CA THR A 56 40.97 5.40 3.15
C THR A 56 41.83 6.23 2.19
N GLU A 57 41.49 6.29 0.90
CA GLU A 57 42.25 7.03 -0.09
C GLU A 57 41.90 8.52 -0.12
N ALA A 58 42.86 9.37 -0.51
CA ALA A 58 42.65 10.82 -0.65
C ALA A 58 41.48 11.19 -1.59
N ARG A 59 41.18 10.34 -2.57
CA ARG A 59 40.01 10.49 -3.46
C ARG A 59 38.68 10.14 -2.78
N GLY A 60 38.68 9.19 -1.83
CA GLY A 60 37.53 8.89 -0.99
C GLY A 60 37.16 10.10 -0.13
N ALA A 61 38.16 10.70 0.51
CA ALA A 61 37.99 11.91 1.31
C ALA A 61 37.55 13.15 0.50
N ALA A 62 37.92 13.25 -0.78
CA ALA A 62 37.42 14.29 -1.67
C ALA A 62 35.95 14.07 -2.04
N LEU A 63 35.58 12.82 -2.35
CA LEU A 63 34.21 12.45 -2.65
C LEU A 63 33.28 12.62 -1.45
N ALA A 64 33.71 12.21 -0.25
CA ALA A 64 32.95 12.42 0.99
C ALA A 64 32.66 13.91 1.25
N ARG A 65 33.66 14.78 1.03
CA ARG A 65 33.47 16.25 1.12
C ARG A 65 32.49 16.77 0.07
N GLY A 66 32.61 16.33 -1.18
CA GLY A 66 31.68 16.72 -2.24
C GLY A 66 30.24 16.28 -1.97
N LEU A 67 30.05 15.12 -1.31
CA LEU A 67 28.74 14.67 -0.86
C LEU A 67 28.22 15.52 0.32
N GLY A 68 29.08 15.92 1.26
CA GLY A 68 28.75 16.88 2.31
C GLY A 68 28.25 18.22 1.76
N GLU A 69 28.89 18.74 0.71
CA GLU A 69 28.48 19.98 0.05
C GLU A 69 27.17 19.81 -0.74
N ALA A 70 26.98 18.65 -1.40
CA ALA A 70 25.80 18.39 -2.23
C ALA A 70 24.52 18.13 -1.42
N PHE A 71 24.63 17.44 -0.27
CA PHE A 71 23.49 17.05 0.55
C PHE A 71 23.31 17.90 1.82
N GLY A 72 24.30 18.73 2.19
CA GLY A 72 24.20 19.70 3.29
C GLY A 72 23.78 19.08 4.61
N GLU A 73 22.79 19.69 5.28
CA GLU A 73 22.21 19.20 6.55
C GLU A 73 21.46 17.86 6.39
N GLY A 74 21.17 17.43 5.16
CA GLY A 74 20.55 16.13 4.87
C GLY A 74 21.49 14.95 4.99
N LEU A 75 22.81 15.16 5.16
CA LEU A 75 23.80 14.09 5.26
C LEU A 75 23.93 13.57 6.70
N ILE A 76 23.78 12.26 6.88
CA ILE A 76 23.95 11.57 8.17
C ILE A 76 25.16 10.66 8.09
N GLU A 77 26.26 11.00 8.76
CA GLU A 77 27.43 10.12 8.83
C GLU A 77 27.17 8.92 9.76
N VAL A 78 27.56 7.73 9.33
CA VAL A 78 27.42 6.49 10.09
C VAL A 78 28.76 5.76 10.20
N ALA A 79 28.99 5.10 11.34
CA ALA A 79 30.29 4.51 11.65
C ALA A 79 30.50 3.11 11.03
N SER A 80 29.42 2.46 10.58
CA SER A 80 29.48 1.08 10.06
C SER A 80 28.46 0.82 8.96
N LEU A 81 28.74 -0.18 8.11
CA LEU A 81 27.79 -0.66 7.10
C LEU A 81 26.50 -1.20 7.73
N SER A 82 26.56 -1.87 8.89
CA SER A 82 25.38 -2.35 9.60
C SER A 82 24.49 -1.21 10.11
N GLU A 83 25.10 -0.12 10.57
CA GLU A 83 24.38 1.09 10.96
C GLU A 83 23.77 1.80 9.75
N LEU A 84 24.51 1.85 8.62
CA LEU A 84 23.99 2.35 7.35
C LEU A 84 22.71 1.61 6.92
N GLU A 85 22.76 0.27 6.92
CA GLU A 85 21.59 -0.56 6.59
C GLU A 85 20.43 -0.29 7.55
N THR A 86 20.69 -0.17 8.86
CA THR A 86 19.66 0.10 9.89
C THR A 86 19.04 1.48 9.72
N VAL A 87 19.84 2.53 9.50
CA VAL A 87 19.36 3.91 9.33
C VAL A 87 18.46 4.05 8.09
N VAL A 88 18.80 3.35 7.00
CA VAL A 88 17.99 3.34 5.77
C VAL A 88 16.72 2.49 5.97
N LEU A 89 16.81 1.35 6.67
CA LEU A 89 15.65 0.50 6.99
C LEU A 89 14.65 1.16 7.94
N ASP A 90 15.14 1.91 8.94
CA ASP A 90 14.33 2.69 9.88
C ASP A 90 13.67 3.91 9.21
N GLY A 91 14.04 4.22 7.96
CA GLY A 91 13.55 5.39 7.24
C GLY A 91 14.11 6.72 7.74
N ARG A 92 15.16 6.70 8.57
CA ARG A 92 15.89 7.90 9.03
C ARG A 92 16.68 8.57 7.90
N ALA A 93 17.08 7.79 6.89
CA ALA A 93 17.61 8.27 5.62
C ALA A 93 16.84 7.67 4.43
N ASP A 94 16.70 8.45 3.36
CA ASP A 94 16.03 8.08 2.10
C ASP A 94 16.88 7.14 1.24
N ALA A 95 18.20 7.28 1.31
CA ALA A 95 19.17 6.34 0.75
C ALA A 95 20.44 6.31 1.62
N GLY A 96 21.19 5.23 1.49
CA GLY A 96 22.53 5.10 2.06
C GLY A 96 23.60 5.14 0.96
N VAL A 97 24.77 5.64 1.29
CA VAL A 97 25.95 5.66 0.41
C VAL A 97 27.09 5.02 1.17
N ALA A 98 27.60 3.93 0.65
CA ALA A 98 28.81 3.29 1.15
C ALA A 98 29.97 3.60 0.21
N LEU A 99 30.96 4.33 0.73
CA LEU A 99 32.24 4.49 0.08
C LEU A 99 33.15 3.36 0.56
N ARG A 100 33.71 2.59 -0.37
CA ARG A 100 34.68 1.53 -0.05
C ARG A 100 35.95 1.74 -0.84
N SER A 101 37.08 1.37 -0.23
CA SER A 101 38.36 1.30 -0.94
C SER A 101 38.26 0.29 -2.08
N GLY A 102 38.58 0.72 -3.29
CA GLY A 102 38.44 -0.07 -4.51
C GLY A 102 39.78 -0.49 -5.11
N GLU A 103 39.75 -1.48 -6.00
CA GLU A 103 40.94 -1.93 -6.72
C GLU A 103 41.47 -0.79 -7.62
N ARG A 104 42.73 -0.36 -7.37
CA ARG A 104 43.45 0.75 -8.05
C ARG A 104 43.22 2.16 -7.49
N ALA A 105 43.02 2.32 -6.18
CA ALA A 105 42.95 3.64 -5.51
C ALA A 105 41.86 4.55 -6.10
N ALA A 106 40.75 3.93 -6.49
CA ALA A 106 39.52 4.59 -6.87
C ALA A 106 38.42 4.07 -5.95
N PRO A 107 37.71 4.93 -5.21
CA PRO A 107 36.65 4.49 -4.32
C PRO A 107 35.53 3.84 -5.14
N SER A 108 35.02 2.70 -4.68
CA SER A 108 33.76 2.13 -5.18
C SER A 108 32.62 2.76 -4.40
N VAL A 109 31.60 3.24 -5.11
CA VAL A 109 30.43 3.88 -4.51
C VAL A 109 29.26 2.93 -4.61
N GLU A 110 28.67 2.59 -3.48
CA GLU A 110 27.49 1.73 -3.43
C GLU A 110 26.32 2.53 -2.84
N VAL A 111 25.23 2.64 -3.59
CA VAL A 111 23.98 3.27 -3.14
C VAL A 111 23.06 2.19 -2.60
N LEU A 112 22.79 2.27 -1.30
CA LEU A 112 21.83 1.43 -0.59
C LEU A 112 20.46 2.08 -0.60
N THR A 113 19.42 1.31 -0.89
CA THR A 113 18.03 1.79 -0.81
C THR A 113 17.13 0.71 -0.24
N THR A 114 15.92 1.07 0.16
CA THR A 114 14.86 0.14 0.57
C THR A 114 13.79 0.06 -0.50
N ALA A 115 13.06 -1.05 -0.50
CA ALA A 115 12.00 -1.25 -1.46
C ALA A 115 10.87 -0.21 -1.27
N GLY A 116 10.35 0.32 -2.38
CA GLY A 116 9.44 1.48 -2.37
C GLY A 116 10.13 2.86 -2.30
N ARG A 117 11.47 2.93 -2.25
CA ARG A 117 12.27 4.18 -2.32
C ARG A 117 13.16 4.26 -3.57
N GLU A 118 12.78 3.55 -4.63
CA GLU A 118 13.54 3.49 -5.89
C GLU A 118 13.75 4.87 -6.53
N VAL A 119 12.78 5.76 -6.33
CA VAL A 119 12.80 7.17 -6.74
C VAL A 119 13.93 7.93 -6.05
N ALA A 120 13.98 7.85 -4.72
CA ALA A 120 15.03 8.46 -3.92
C ALA A 120 16.40 7.87 -4.30
N ALA A 121 16.48 6.55 -4.48
CA ALA A 121 17.70 5.88 -4.90
C ALA A 121 18.21 6.38 -6.27
N ALA A 122 17.31 6.57 -7.24
CA ALA A 122 17.66 7.07 -8.56
C ALA A 122 18.10 8.55 -8.53
N ALA A 123 17.44 9.38 -7.72
CA ALA A 123 17.80 10.78 -7.53
C ALA A 123 19.16 10.92 -6.84
N VAL A 124 19.37 10.20 -5.73
CA VAL A 124 20.65 10.16 -5.01
C VAL A 124 21.76 9.62 -5.90
N ALA A 125 21.53 8.52 -6.63
CA ALA A 125 22.53 8.00 -7.57
C ALA A 125 22.86 8.99 -8.71
N GLY A 126 21.88 9.79 -9.15
CA GLY A 126 22.08 10.86 -10.14
C GLY A 126 22.96 11.99 -9.60
N GLN A 127 22.66 12.49 -8.40
CA GLN A 127 23.44 13.53 -7.74
C GLN A 127 24.87 13.08 -7.40
N ILE A 128 25.01 11.86 -6.86
CA ILE A 128 26.33 11.24 -6.61
C ILE A 128 27.10 11.08 -7.91
N GLY A 129 26.44 10.63 -8.98
CA GLY A 129 27.05 10.52 -10.30
C GLY A 129 27.67 11.84 -10.77
N ALA A 130 26.99 12.97 -10.54
CA ALA A 130 27.50 14.30 -10.87
C ALA A 130 28.73 14.68 -10.03
N VAL A 131 28.75 14.38 -8.73
CA VAL A 131 29.91 14.63 -7.84
C VAL A 131 31.11 13.75 -8.25
N VAL A 132 30.87 12.47 -8.52
CA VAL A 132 31.92 11.53 -8.97
C VAL A 132 32.50 11.96 -10.32
N GLU A 133 31.68 12.43 -11.25
CA GLU A 133 32.13 12.95 -12.55
C GLU A 133 33.01 14.19 -12.39
N GLY A 134 32.64 15.12 -11.51
CA GLY A 134 33.43 16.31 -11.19
C GLY A 134 34.82 16.00 -10.62
N GLU A 135 34.94 14.97 -9.78
CA GLU A 135 36.19 14.60 -9.12
C GLU A 135 37.09 13.67 -9.95
N THR A 136 36.53 12.88 -10.87
CA THR A 136 37.30 11.84 -11.61
C THR A 136 37.53 12.12 -13.09
N GLY A 137 36.81 13.08 -13.71
CA GLY A 137 37.00 13.49 -15.10
C GLY A 137 36.83 12.39 -16.15
N ARG A 138 36.27 11.22 -15.79
CA ARG A 138 36.00 10.08 -16.70
C ARG A 138 34.49 9.79 -16.74
N GLY A 139 34.00 9.55 -17.94
CA GLY A 139 32.57 9.49 -18.27
C GLY A 139 31.78 8.37 -17.60
N ARG A 140 30.59 8.78 -17.12
CA ARG A 140 29.29 8.10 -16.99
C ARG A 140 29.29 6.57 -17.07
N GLY A 141 29.20 5.92 -15.90
CA GLY A 141 28.37 4.71 -15.79
C GLY A 141 28.79 3.64 -14.80
N ASP A 142 30.09 3.40 -14.58
CA ASP A 142 30.51 2.05 -14.16
C ASP A 142 31.01 1.91 -12.71
N ARG A 143 30.78 2.92 -11.84
CA ARG A 143 31.29 2.89 -10.45
C ARG A 143 30.25 3.06 -9.35
N VAL A 144 28.99 3.32 -9.70
CA VAL A 144 27.90 3.44 -8.71
C VAL A 144 27.09 2.16 -8.73
N ALA A 145 27.47 1.20 -7.89
CA ALA A 145 26.68 0.00 -7.66
C ALA A 145 25.40 0.37 -6.91
N ARG A 146 24.26 -0.23 -7.25
CA ARG A 146 23.01 -0.07 -6.50
C ARG A 146 22.67 -1.39 -5.83
N ARG A 147 22.41 -1.34 -4.53
CA ARG A 147 21.97 -2.50 -3.76
C ARG A 147 20.71 -2.14 -3.01
N THR A 148 19.66 -2.92 -3.21
CA THR A 148 18.45 -2.82 -2.38
C THR A 148 18.68 -3.65 -1.13
N VAL A 149 18.56 -3.02 0.04
CA VAL A 149 18.70 -3.63 1.35
C VAL A 149 17.33 -3.75 2.00
N GLY A 150 17.13 -4.85 2.74
CA GLY A 150 15.83 -5.22 3.29
C GLY A 150 15.12 -6.28 2.44
N ARG A 151 13.90 -6.64 2.87
CA ARG A 151 13.08 -7.64 2.17
C ARG A 151 12.68 -7.09 0.80
N ALA A 152 13.03 -7.80 -0.26
CA ALA A 152 12.60 -7.45 -1.62
C ALA A 152 11.07 -7.40 -1.68
N GLY A 153 10.49 -6.36 -2.29
CA GLY A 153 9.04 -6.19 -2.49
C GLY A 153 8.57 -4.75 -2.32
N ASP A 154 7.67 -4.29 -3.18
CA ASP A 154 7.32 -2.87 -3.26
C ASP A 154 6.42 -2.42 -2.09
N VAL A 155 7.00 -1.72 -1.12
CA VAL A 155 6.29 -1.20 0.08
C VAL A 155 5.13 -0.28 -0.32
N GLN A 156 5.28 0.47 -1.41
CA GLN A 156 4.26 1.37 -1.93
C GLN A 156 3.07 0.59 -2.49
N VAL A 157 3.33 -0.55 -3.16
CA VAL A 157 2.28 -1.48 -3.58
C VAL A 157 1.53 -2.08 -2.39
N VAL A 158 2.22 -2.48 -1.31
CA VAL A 158 1.55 -2.98 -0.09
C VAL A 158 0.61 -1.92 0.48
N TYR A 159 1.09 -0.67 0.57
CA TYR A 159 0.31 0.45 1.07
C TYR A 159 -0.95 0.71 0.23
N TYR A 160 -0.81 0.81 -1.10
CA TYR A 160 -1.96 1.06 -1.98
C TYR A 160 -2.91 -0.13 -2.05
N ALA A 161 -2.42 -1.37 -2.03
CA ALA A 161 -3.28 -2.55 -1.96
C ALA A 161 -4.15 -2.52 -0.69
N GLY A 162 -3.56 -2.18 0.46
CA GLY A 162 -4.29 -2.01 1.72
C GLY A 162 -5.30 -0.86 1.69
N ALA A 163 -4.87 0.34 1.26
CA ALA A 163 -5.72 1.54 1.21
C ALA A 163 -6.91 1.37 0.26
N VAL A 164 -6.64 0.92 -0.97
CA VAL A 164 -7.68 0.65 -1.98
C VAL A 164 -8.63 -0.44 -1.47
N SER A 165 -8.11 -1.52 -0.87
CA SER A 165 -8.96 -2.56 -0.30
C SER A 165 -9.91 -2.01 0.76
N ILE A 166 -9.44 -1.21 1.73
CA ILE A 166 -10.29 -0.69 2.81
C ILE A 166 -11.38 0.23 2.25
N MET A 167 -11.01 1.20 1.41
CA MET A 167 -11.95 2.14 0.79
C MET A 167 -13.07 1.40 0.04
N PHE A 168 -12.69 0.41 -0.76
CA PHE A 168 -13.64 -0.35 -1.57
C PHE A 168 -14.49 -1.34 -0.76
N VAL A 169 -13.97 -1.87 0.35
CA VAL A 169 -14.74 -2.66 1.33
C VAL A 169 -15.81 -1.78 1.99
N PHE A 170 -15.48 -0.54 2.40
CA PHE A 170 -16.48 0.41 2.91
C PHE A 170 -17.51 0.76 1.84
N PHE A 171 -17.07 1.02 0.61
CA PHE A 171 -17.96 1.31 -0.51
C PHE A 171 -18.97 0.17 -0.75
N ALA A 172 -18.50 -1.07 -0.78
CA ALA A 172 -19.34 -2.26 -0.95
C ALA A 172 -20.26 -2.50 0.26
N ALA A 173 -19.76 -2.29 1.49
CA ALA A 173 -20.56 -2.40 2.70
C ALA A 173 -21.72 -1.38 2.72
N MET A 174 -21.45 -0.11 2.39
CA MET A 174 -22.47 0.94 2.34
C MET A 174 -23.51 0.67 1.24
N HIS A 175 -23.09 0.39 0.00
CA HIS A 175 -24.01 0.10 -1.10
C HIS A 175 -24.81 -1.19 -0.87
N GLY A 176 -24.15 -2.22 -0.35
CA GLY A 176 -24.80 -3.46 0.03
C GLY A 176 -25.80 -3.27 1.18
N ALA A 177 -25.49 -2.44 2.17
CA ALA A 177 -26.41 -2.09 3.25
C ALA A 177 -27.63 -1.31 2.74
N MET A 178 -27.45 -0.38 1.78
CA MET A 178 -28.54 0.40 1.19
C MET A 178 -29.61 -0.46 0.49
N THR A 179 -29.33 -1.71 0.11
CA THR A 179 -30.36 -2.66 -0.35
C THR A 179 -31.42 -2.95 0.72
N GLY A 180 -31.06 -2.91 1.99
CA GLY A 180 -32.00 -3.08 3.10
C GLY A 180 -33.04 -1.96 3.19
N LEU A 181 -32.73 -0.74 2.72
CA LEU A 181 -33.70 0.36 2.69
C LEU A 181 -34.83 0.09 1.68
N ASP A 182 -34.52 -0.54 0.55
CA ASP A 182 -35.53 -0.95 -0.43
C ASP A 182 -36.40 -2.09 0.10
N GLU A 183 -35.80 -3.04 0.85
CA GLU A 183 -36.56 -4.11 1.50
C GLU A 183 -37.53 -3.58 2.56
N ARG A 184 -37.15 -2.50 3.27
CA ARG A 184 -38.05 -1.79 4.19
C ARG A 184 -39.19 -1.12 3.43
N ARG A 185 -38.85 -0.38 2.37
CA ARG A 185 -39.83 0.36 1.54
C ARG A 185 -40.84 -0.56 0.86
N SER A 186 -40.41 -1.72 0.38
CA SER A 186 -41.28 -2.72 -0.26
C SER A 186 -42.09 -3.57 0.73
N GLY A 187 -41.90 -3.38 2.04
CA GLY A 187 -42.52 -4.20 3.09
C GLY A 187 -41.97 -5.63 3.18
N LEU A 188 -40.95 -5.96 2.37
CA LEU A 188 -40.33 -7.29 2.35
C LEU A 188 -39.67 -7.60 3.70
N GLN A 189 -39.03 -6.61 4.35
CA GLN A 189 -38.40 -6.82 5.66
C GLN A 189 -39.41 -7.30 6.71
N ALA A 190 -40.63 -6.73 6.73
CA ALA A 190 -41.66 -7.14 7.68
C ALA A 190 -42.08 -8.60 7.45
N ARG A 191 -42.31 -8.98 6.18
CA ARG A 191 -42.66 -10.35 5.79
C ARG A 191 -41.56 -11.35 6.15
N LEU A 192 -40.31 -11.01 5.84
CA LEU A 192 -39.17 -11.85 6.18
C LEU A 192 -38.95 -11.95 7.69
N SER A 193 -39.26 -10.90 8.46
CA SER A 193 -39.12 -10.92 9.91
C SER A 193 -40.11 -11.87 10.57
N LEU A 194 -41.34 -11.95 10.05
CA LEU A 194 -42.34 -12.93 10.49
C LEU A 194 -41.89 -14.36 10.18
N LEU A 195 -41.30 -14.59 9.00
CA LEU A 195 -40.80 -15.91 8.59
C LEU A 195 -39.53 -16.34 9.35
N ALA A 196 -38.65 -15.39 9.68
CA ALA A 196 -37.36 -15.65 10.30
C ALA A 196 -37.40 -15.63 11.84
N GLY A 197 -38.55 -15.32 12.45
CA GLY A 197 -38.70 -15.23 13.91
C GLY A 197 -38.11 -13.94 14.51
N GLY A 198 -38.03 -12.86 13.74
CA GLY A 198 -37.57 -11.54 14.20
C GLY A 198 -36.55 -10.88 13.29
N LEU A 199 -36.05 -9.70 13.72
CA LEU A 199 -35.10 -8.89 12.94
C LEU A 199 -33.63 -9.31 13.11
N ALA A 200 -33.24 -9.88 14.25
CA ALA A 200 -31.86 -10.25 14.51
C ALA A 200 -31.29 -11.25 13.48
N PRO A 201 -32.02 -12.32 13.07
CA PRO A 201 -31.52 -13.25 12.05
C PRO A 201 -31.38 -12.63 10.65
N LEU A 202 -32.12 -11.55 10.37
CA LEU A 202 -32.02 -10.78 9.12
C LEU A 202 -30.76 -9.92 9.12
N VAL A 203 -30.56 -9.14 10.18
CA VAL A 203 -29.38 -8.29 10.33
C VAL A 203 -28.11 -9.14 10.36
N ALA A 204 -28.09 -10.24 11.11
CA ALA A 204 -26.94 -11.14 11.17
C ALA A 204 -26.62 -11.81 9.82
N GLY A 205 -27.65 -12.22 9.06
CA GLY A 205 -27.45 -12.81 7.73
C GLY A 205 -26.87 -11.80 6.74
N ARG A 206 -27.31 -10.55 6.81
CA ARG A 206 -26.78 -9.46 5.98
C ARG A 206 -25.36 -9.06 6.41
N LEU A 207 -25.11 -8.94 7.70
CA LEU A 207 -23.77 -8.67 8.26
C LEU A 207 -22.78 -9.73 7.77
N LEU A 208 -23.12 -11.02 7.89
CA LEU A 208 -22.27 -12.12 7.42
C LEU A 208 -22.01 -12.06 5.91
N TRP A 209 -23.05 -11.74 5.12
CA TRP A 209 -22.93 -11.61 3.67
C TRP A 209 -22.00 -10.46 3.28
N LEU A 210 -22.21 -9.26 3.85
CA LEU A 210 -21.38 -8.08 3.56
C LEU A 210 -19.92 -8.29 3.98
N THR A 211 -19.69 -8.93 5.14
CA THR A 211 -18.33 -9.31 5.58
C THR A 211 -17.68 -10.26 4.58
N THR A 212 -18.41 -11.26 4.09
CA THR A 212 -17.89 -12.21 3.10
C THR A 212 -17.53 -11.51 1.80
N VAL A 213 -18.40 -10.62 1.31
CA VAL A 213 -18.12 -9.81 0.11
C VAL A 213 -16.86 -8.96 0.31
N GLY A 214 -16.73 -8.29 1.47
CA GLY A 214 -15.56 -7.48 1.76
C GLY A 214 -14.25 -8.28 1.82
N VAL A 215 -14.25 -9.46 2.45
CA VAL A 215 -13.08 -10.35 2.48
C VAL A 215 -12.72 -10.83 1.07
N VAL A 216 -13.69 -11.26 0.27
CA VAL A 216 -13.46 -11.71 -1.11
C VAL A 216 -12.94 -10.55 -1.97
N GLN A 217 -13.52 -9.36 -1.82
CA GLN A 217 -13.08 -8.17 -2.55
C GLN A 217 -11.65 -7.78 -2.21
N SER A 218 -11.29 -7.81 -0.91
CA SER A 218 -9.90 -7.64 -0.47
C SER A 218 -8.99 -8.70 -1.09
N ALA A 219 -9.41 -9.97 -1.09
CA ALA A 219 -8.65 -11.07 -1.70
C ALA A 219 -8.37 -10.82 -3.18
N VAL A 220 -9.35 -10.31 -3.93
CA VAL A 220 -9.17 -10.00 -5.36
C VAL A 220 -8.17 -8.87 -5.58
N VAL A 221 -8.20 -7.81 -4.77
CA VAL A 221 -7.20 -6.72 -4.83
C VAL A 221 -5.80 -7.25 -4.52
N PHE A 222 -5.65 -8.01 -3.43
CA PHE A 222 -4.36 -8.58 -3.05
C PHE A 222 -3.87 -9.64 -4.04
N ALA A 223 -4.76 -10.40 -4.69
CA ALA A 223 -4.37 -11.35 -5.73
C ALA A 223 -3.69 -10.66 -6.93
N VAL A 224 -4.14 -9.45 -7.28
CA VAL A 224 -3.49 -8.63 -8.33
C VAL A 224 -2.19 -8.01 -7.81
N ALA A 225 -2.09 -7.73 -6.51
CA ALA A 225 -0.86 -7.23 -5.89
C ALA A 225 0.21 -8.32 -5.69
N LEU A 226 -0.16 -9.60 -5.54
CA LEU A 226 0.73 -10.72 -5.20
C LEU A 226 2.08 -10.73 -5.94
N PRO A 227 2.15 -10.53 -7.28
CA PRO A 227 3.42 -10.58 -8.01
C PRO A 227 4.42 -9.47 -7.62
N ARG A 228 3.97 -8.42 -6.94
CA ARG A 228 4.76 -7.27 -6.51
C ARG A 228 5.00 -7.23 -5.00
N LEU A 229 4.32 -8.10 -4.24
CA LEU A 229 4.47 -8.17 -2.80
C LEU A 229 5.81 -8.81 -2.43
N PRO A 230 6.39 -8.44 -1.27
CA PRO A 230 7.55 -9.12 -0.75
C PRO A 230 7.26 -10.59 -0.47
N GLU A 231 8.31 -11.40 -0.36
CA GLU A 231 8.15 -12.81 0.05
C GLU A 231 7.27 -12.89 1.29
N LEU A 232 6.21 -13.69 1.28
CA LEU A 232 5.26 -13.77 2.38
C LEU A 232 5.56 -14.99 3.25
N ALA A 233 5.71 -14.78 4.55
CA ALA A 233 5.71 -15.87 5.52
C ALA A 233 4.27 -16.41 5.70
N PRO A 234 4.08 -17.72 5.95
CA PRO A 234 2.73 -18.30 6.05
C PRO A 234 1.83 -17.63 7.10
N TRP A 235 2.40 -17.18 8.22
CA TRP A 235 1.66 -16.48 9.28
C TRP A 235 1.09 -15.13 8.81
N GLN A 236 1.73 -14.47 7.82
CA GLN A 236 1.25 -13.21 7.27
C GLN A 236 -0.04 -13.40 6.47
N GLY A 237 -0.25 -14.57 5.86
CA GLY A 237 -1.52 -14.92 5.23
C GLY A 237 -2.66 -15.06 6.25
N VAL A 238 -2.38 -15.67 7.40
CA VAL A 238 -3.35 -15.78 8.51
C VAL A 238 -3.65 -14.41 9.11
N ALA A 239 -2.60 -13.59 9.34
CA ALA A 239 -2.75 -12.23 9.83
C ALA A 239 -3.57 -11.36 8.86
N TRP A 240 -3.32 -11.47 7.56
CA TRP A 240 -4.10 -10.80 6.52
C TRP A 240 -5.57 -11.23 6.54
N LEU A 241 -5.87 -12.53 6.65
CA LEU A 241 -7.24 -13.01 6.70
C LEU A 241 -7.97 -12.48 7.96
N ALA A 242 -7.27 -12.44 9.09
CA ALA A 242 -7.81 -11.91 10.34
C ALA A 242 -8.10 -10.40 10.23
N THR A 243 -7.16 -9.60 9.73
CA THR A 243 -7.35 -8.15 9.59
C THR A 243 -8.38 -7.80 8.53
N ALA A 244 -8.38 -8.48 7.38
CA ALA A 244 -9.38 -8.31 6.34
C ALA A 244 -10.79 -8.69 6.84
N GLY A 245 -10.90 -9.79 7.59
CA GLY A 245 -12.15 -10.22 8.21
C GLY A 245 -12.70 -9.21 9.22
N LEU A 246 -11.85 -8.72 10.13
CA LEU A 246 -12.22 -7.70 11.12
C LEU A 246 -12.59 -6.36 10.47
N ALA A 247 -11.81 -5.91 9.48
CA ALA A 247 -12.09 -4.69 8.74
C ALA A 247 -13.41 -4.78 7.96
N ALA A 248 -13.65 -5.89 7.26
CA ALA A 248 -14.90 -6.12 6.54
C ALA A 248 -16.11 -6.22 7.48
N PHE A 249 -15.94 -6.86 8.64
CA PHE A 249 -16.97 -6.91 9.68
C PHE A 249 -17.29 -5.52 10.24
N ALA A 250 -16.26 -4.73 10.55
CA ALA A 250 -16.41 -3.37 11.03
C ALA A 250 -17.11 -2.48 9.99
N ALA A 251 -16.68 -2.53 8.73
CA ALA A 251 -17.30 -1.78 7.63
C ALA A 251 -18.77 -2.18 7.43
N ALA A 252 -19.09 -3.48 7.44
CA ALA A 252 -20.45 -3.97 7.36
C ALA A 252 -21.30 -3.51 8.56
N GLY A 253 -20.76 -3.55 9.77
CA GLY A 253 -21.41 -3.06 10.98
C GLY A 253 -21.71 -1.57 10.92
N VAL A 254 -20.75 -0.75 10.49
CA VAL A 254 -20.92 0.70 10.30
C VAL A 254 -21.98 0.97 9.23
N GLY A 255 -21.94 0.28 8.09
CA GLY A 255 -22.95 0.43 7.05
C GLY A 255 -24.36 0.08 7.52
N LEU A 256 -24.51 -1.00 8.29
CA LEU A 256 -25.78 -1.39 8.90
C LEU A 256 -26.27 -0.39 9.95
N ALA A 257 -25.35 0.18 10.75
CA ALA A 257 -25.67 1.22 11.71
C ALA A 257 -26.17 2.49 11.02
N VAL A 258 -25.49 2.94 9.95
CA VAL A 258 -25.91 4.13 9.19
C VAL A 258 -27.31 3.94 8.59
N ILE A 259 -27.58 2.82 7.91
CA ILE A 259 -28.92 2.58 7.33
C ILE A 259 -30.02 2.40 8.38
N SER A 260 -29.66 2.13 9.65
CA SER A 260 -30.65 2.06 10.73
C SER A 260 -31.20 3.46 11.05
N ALA A 261 -30.40 4.50 10.86
CA ALA A 261 -30.80 5.90 11.03
C ALA A 261 -31.45 6.50 9.78
N CYS A 262 -31.24 5.92 8.59
CA CYS A 262 -31.82 6.42 7.34
C CYS A 262 -33.21 5.82 7.04
N ARG A 263 -34.07 6.62 6.38
CA ARG A 263 -35.38 6.16 5.85
C ARG A 263 -35.37 5.98 4.33
N THR A 264 -34.45 6.65 3.64
CA THR A 264 -34.38 6.69 2.18
C THR A 264 -32.96 6.46 1.68
N ARG A 265 -32.81 5.97 0.45
CA ARG A 265 -31.49 5.88 -0.21
C ARG A 265 -30.85 7.25 -0.40
N GLU A 266 -31.64 8.25 -0.76
CA GLU A 266 -31.21 9.64 -0.93
C GLU A 266 -30.56 10.20 0.35
N GLN A 267 -31.03 9.80 1.53
CA GLN A 267 -30.41 10.18 2.81
C GLN A 267 -29.10 9.42 3.07
N ALA A 268 -29.04 8.14 2.71
CA ALA A 268 -27.89 7.29 2.96
C ALA A 268 -26.72 7.57 2.00
N GLN A 269 -27.00 8.06 0.79
CA GLN A 269 -25.99 8.24 -0.25
C GLN A 269 -24.93 9.32 0.10
N PRO A 270 -25.27 10.53 0.59
CA PRO A 270 -24.28 11.50 1.05
C PRO A 270 -23.44 10.98 2.23
N LEU A 271 -24.05 10.23 3.15
CA LEU A 271 -23.35 9.63 4.27
C LEU A 271 -22.34 8.57 3.81
N SER A 272 -22.68 7.82 2.76
CA SER A 272 -21.74 6.88 2.13
C SER A 272 -20.52 7.60 1.57
N THR A 273 -20.69 8.76 0.94
CA THR A 273 -19.58 9.53 0.36
C THR A 273 -18.66 10.11 1.43
N PHE A 274 -19.20 10.52 2.57
CA PHE A 274 -18.39 11.03 3.68
C PHE A 274 -17.59 9.97 4.42
N LEU A 275 -18.09 8.73 4.41
CA LEU A 275 -17.55 7.63 5.21
C LEU A 275 -16.52 6.79 4.46
N VAL A 276 -16.60 6.78 3.12
CA VAL A 276 -15.64 6.15 2.20
C VAL A 276 -14.51 7.13 1.90
#